data_AF-A0A840QV32-F1
#
_entry.id   AF-A0A840QV32-F1
#
_cell.length_a   1.000
_cell.length_b   1.000
_cell.length_c   1.000
_cell.angle_alpha   90.00
_cell.angle_beta   90.00
_cell.angle_gamma   90.00
#
_symmetry.space_group_name_H-M   'P 1'
#
loop_
_entity.id
_entity.type
_entity.pdbx_description
1 polymer ?
#
loop_
_entity_poly.entity_id
_entity_poly.type
_entity_poly.pdbx_seq_one_letter_code
_entity_poly.pdbx_strand_id
1 'polypeptide(L)'
;MKEIRERESKLIEKSMKAIRLCVGSLAEGKVDEAISMYNTVLKGFESLQKIYDLYDGKDMSIPDKLAELERNHKLVIQEFEQGNWESLIEKIESAVYDKYKELQQLTRDLNFYEKIGVNTKGEYFKMFKEAGLLKNINQQNTGSIQQYWKKHYGKTIDPSLHIAYENLAGKSDSRVVPQLEVRQHIIPYLNSMEMLHFYNDKNVYDLLITSEFHPEIVLKRVNGQYFDLENNTISRGRAFKTIFETREDIVVKRSLSDDGKGVGKLKFSNGGHYFGKEKFSLKDIEKVWGENFSIQKVIKQHPILAAPHKYSINTLRMVTLRWNDEIHYLTTYVRFGVDKSMKDNGGNGGIAVGVKDDGEFQPFAMDRNAKIYETHPTTGFKFVELDPIPEFSKFISFVKKLHKRILHHNFVSWDIAVGENGEPVFIEMNFWGAVWRYQLANKRPIFGEFTEEIMEAVKKDRENRMKHGD
;
A
#
# COMPACT_ATOMS: atom_id res chain seq x y z
N MET A 1 -14.71 21.60 -6.01
CA MET A 1 -15.30 20.40 -5.37
C MET A 1 -16.68 20.72 -4.80
N LYS A 2 -16.81 21.65 -3.85
CA LYS A 2 -18.12 22.09 -3.30
C LYS A 2 -19.15 22.48 -4.38
N GLU A 3 -18.73 23.28 -5.36
CA GLU A 3 -19.58 23.65 -6.51
C GLU A 3 -19.99 22.46 -7.39
N ILE A 4 -19.14 21.43 -7.47
CA ILE A 4 -19.42 20.21 -8.25
C ILE A 4 -20.50 19.38 -7.54
N ARG A 5 -20.34 19.11 -6.24
CA ARG A 5 -21.32 18.34 -5.45
C ARG A 5 -22.69 19.01 -5.38
N GLU A 6 -22.71 20.34 -5.27
CA GLU A 6 -23.95 21.10 -5.30
C GLU A 6 -24.63 21.02 -6.68
N ARG A 7 -23.85 21.09 -7.77
CA ARG A 7 -24.37 20.92 -9.13
C ARG A 7 -24.92 19.51 -9.37
N GLU A 8 -24.20 18.47 -8.95
CA GLU A 8 -24.64 17.08 -9.02
C GLU A 8 -25.96 16.89 -8.28
N SER A 9 -26.02 17.32 -7.02
CA SER A 9 -27.22 17.18 -6.18
C SER A 9 -28.44 17.85 -6.84
N LYS A 10 -28.27 19.07 -7.38
CA LYS A 10 -29.34 19.79 -8.08
C LYS A 10 -29.80 19.07 -9.35
N LEU A 11 -28.88 18.51 -10.14
CA LEU A 11 -29.23 17.77 -11.35
C LEU A 11 -29.97 16.48 -11.01
N ILE A 12 -29.49 15.72 -10.02
CA ILE A 12 -30.13 14.49 -9.53
C ILE A 12 -31.54 14.77 -9.01
N GLU A 13 -31.72 15.79 -8.17
CA GLU A 13 -33.05 16.15 -7.63
C GLU A 13 -34.03 16.56 -8.72
N LYS A 14 -33.58 17.33 -9.72
CA LYS A 14 -34.40 17.71 -10.88
C LYS A 14 -34.78 16.50 -11.71
N SER A 15 -33.84 15.61 -12.02
CA SER A 15 -34.11 14.37 -12.75
C SER A 15 -35.10 13.49 -12.00
N MET A 16 -34.93 13.29 -10.69
CA MET A 16 -35.86 12.52 -9.86
C MET A 16 -37.28 13.11 -9.85
N LYS A 17 -37.42 14.44 -9.83
CA LYS A 17 -38.72 15.10 -9.94
C LYS A 17 -39.36 14.86 -11.32
N ALA A 18 -38.59 14.99 -12.40
CA ALA A 18 -39.05 14.74 -13.76
C ALA A 18 -39.43 13.27 -13.98
N ILE A 19 -38.71 12.31 -13.39
CA ILE A 19 -39.06 10.88 -13.42
C ILE A 19 -40.43 10.65 -12.78
N ARG A 20 -40.71 11.21 -11.60
CA ARG A 20 -42.03 11.08 -10.95
C ARG A 20 -43.16 11.65 -11.80
N LEU A 21 -42.94 12.81 -12.44
CA LEU A 21 -43.92 13.40 -13.35
C LEU A 21 -44.14 12.52 -14.58
N CYS A 22 -43.07 11.95 -15.15
CA CYS A 22 -43.14 11.01 -16.27
C CYS A 22 -43.99 9.78 -15.92
N VAL A 23 -43.72 9.14 -14.77
CA VAL A 23 -44.50 7.99 -14.27
C VAL A 23 -45.96 8.36 -14.05
N GLY A 24 -46.24 9.52 -13.46
CA GLY A 24 -47.61 10.02 -13.27
C GLY A 24 -48.35 10.21 -14.60
N SER A 25 -47.72 10.85 -15.59
CA SER A 25 -48.30 11.02 -16.92
C SER A 25 -48.55 9.68 -17.62
N LEU A 26 -47.65 8.70 -17.49
CA LEU A 26 -47.88 7.34 -18.03
C LEU A 26 -49.09 6.66 -17.36
N ALA A 27 -49.22 6.75 -16.04
CA ALA A 27 -50.35 6.17 -15.31
C ALA A 27 -51.69 6.81 -15.70
N GLU A 28 -51.69 8.07 -16.13
CA GLU A 28 -52.85 8.79 -16.66
C GLU A 28 -53.07 8.59 -18.16
N GLY A 29 -52.24 7.79 -18.85
CA GLY A 29 -52.30 7.57 -20.29
C GLY A 29 -51.83 8.76 -21.15
N LYS A 30 -51.18 9.76 -20.55
CA LYS A 30 -50.68 10.97 -21.21
C LYS A 30 -49.26 10.76 -21.74
N VAL A 31 -49.14 9.98 -22.81
CA VAL A 31 -47.84 9.52 -23.35
C VAL A 31 -46.95 10.67 -23.82
N ASP A 32 -47.48 11.68 -24.52
CA ASP A 32 -46.67 12.80 -25.01
C ASP A 32 -46.08 13.64 -23.87
N GLU A 33 -46.85 13.84 -22.81
CA GLU A 33 -46.37 14.50 -21.59
C GLU A 33 -45.27 13.66 -20.93
N ALA A 34 -45.45 12.34 -20.85
CA ALA A 34 -44.45 11.43 -20.31
C ALA A 34 -43.13 11.47 -21.10
N ILE A 35 -43.20 11.47 -22.44
CA ILE A 35 -42.02 11.61 -23.33
C ILE A 35 -41.31 12.94 -23.08
N SER A 36 -42.06 14.04 -22.98
CA SER A 36 -41.49 15.37 -22.69
C SER A 36 -40.78 15.41 -21.32
N MET A 37 -41.39 14.82 -20.29
CA MET A 37 -40.78 14.70 -18.97
C MET A 37 -39.53 13.82 -19.01
N TYR A 38 -39.56 12.69 -19.74
CA TYR A 38 -38.42 11.79 -19.84
C TYR A 38 -37.25 12.42 -20.62
N ASN A 39 -37.53 13.19 -21.69
CA ASN A 39 -36.50 13.99 -22.38
C ASN A 39 -35.82 15.00 -21.45
N THR A 40 -36.55 15.53 -20.46
CA THR A 40 -35.96 16.38 -19.42
C THR A 40 -35.00 15.59 -18.52
N VAL A 41 -35.33 14.34 -18.19
CA VAL A 41 -34.44 13.43 -17.45
C VAL A 41 -33.16 13.18 -18.23
N LEU A 42 -33.25 12.88 -19.54
CA LEU A 42 -32.09 12.63 -20.41
C LEU A 42 -31.16 13.85 -20.50
N LYS A 43 -31.70 15.07 -20.67
CA LYS A 43 -30.89 16.30 -20.63
C LYS A 43 -30.18 16.50 -19.29
N GLY A 44 -30.85 16.16 -18.19
CA GLY A 44 -30.26 16.16 -16.85
C GLY A 44 -29.13 15.15 -16.73
N PHE A 45 -29.32 13.94 -17.27
CA PHE A 45 -28.34 12.87 -17.31
C PHE A 45 -27.09 13.24 -18.12
N GLU A 46 -27.25 13.77 -19.34
CA GLU A 46 -26.12 14.26 -20.15
C GLU A 46 -25.31 15.35 -19.42
N SER A 47 -26.01 16.23 -18.70
CA SER A 47 -25.37 17.26 -17.90
C SER A 47 -24.60 16.69 -16.71
N LEU A 48 -25.05 15.57 -16.14
CA LEU A 48 -24.33 14.83 -15.11
C LEU A 48 -23.10 14.12 -15.69
N GLN A 49 -23.23 13.46 -16.85
CA GLN A 49 -22.10 12.81 -17.52
C GLN A 49 -20.97 13.81 -17.83
N LYS A 50 -21.31 15.00 -18.32
CA LYS A 50 -20.33 16.07 -18.61
C LYS A 50 -19.50 16.52 -17.41
N ILE A 51 -19.98 16.32 -16.17
CA ILE A 51 -19.19 16.61 -14.97
C ILE A 51 -18.00 15.63 -14.85
N TYR A 52 -18.13 14.44 -15.42
CA TYR A 52 -17.20 13.32 -15.29
C TYR A 52 -16.36 13.03 -16.55
N ASP A 53 -16.54 13.77 -17.65
CA ASP A 53 -15.78 13.59 -18.89
C ASP A 53 -14.25 13.65 -18.69
N LEU A 54 -13.79 14.48 -17.75
CA LEU A 54 -12.37 14.65 -17.40
C LEU A 54 -12.04 14.14 -16.00
N TYR A 55 -12.86 13.22 -15.46
CA TYR A 55 -12.63 12.67 -14.12
C TYR A 55 -11.43 11.72 -14.11
N ASP A 56 -10.43 12.04 -13.30
CA ASP A 56 -9.17 11.31 -13.14
C ASP A 56 -9.01 10.65 -11.75
N GLY A 57 -10.06 10.70 -10.93
CA GLY A 57 -10.06 10.17 -9.57
C GLY A 57 -10.02 8.64 -9.52
N LYS A 58 -9.58 8.09 -8.38
CA LYS A 58 -9.49 6.64 -8.16
C LYS A 58 -10.80 6.00 -7.74
N ASP A 59 -11.66 6.75 -7.03
CA ASP A 59 -13.00 6.32 -6.67
C ASP A 59 -13.93 6.41 -7.89
N MET A 60 -14.36 5.26 -8.40
CA MET A 60 -15.23 5.16 -9.59
C MET A 60 -16.71 5.01 -9.23
N SER A 61 -17.07 5.18 -7.96
CA SER A 61 -18.42 4.93 -7.46
C SER A 61 -19.51 5.70 -8.22
N ILE A 62 -19.32 6.99 -8.52
CA ILE A 62 -20.24 7.78 -9.34
C ILE A 62 -20.12 7.42 -10.83
N PRO A 63 -18.93 7.43 -11.46
CA PRO A 63 -18.77 7.02 -12.86
C PRO A 63 -19.43 5.67 -13.20
N ASP A 64 -19.22 4.65 -12.35
CA ASP A 64 -19.78 3.31 -12.54
C ASP A 64 -21.32 3.33 -12.48
N LYS A 65 -21.89 4.15 -11.58
CA LYS A 65 -23.34 4.36 -11.47
C LYS A 65 -23.91 5.12 -12.66
N LEU A 66 -23.18 6.10 -13.21
CA LEU A 66 -23.59 6.80 -14.43
C LEU A 66 -23.55 5.84 -15.64
N ALA A 67 -22.55 4.98 -15.75
CA ALA A 67 -22.49 3.97 -16.81
C ALA A 67 -23.61 2.92 -16.71
N GLU A 68 -24.01 2.54 -15.49
CA GLU A 68 -25.20 1.71 -15.23
C GLU A 68 -26.48 2.43 -15.68
N LEU A 69 -26.66 3.70 -15.26
CA LEU A 69 -27.79 4.53 -15.65
C LEU A 69 -27.89 4.74 -17.17
N GLU A 70 -26.76 4.89 -17.87
CA GLU A 70 -26.75 5.03 -19.33
C GLU A 70 -27.39 3.82 -20.02
N ARG A 71 -27.05 2.61 -19.57
CA ARG A 71 -27.64 1.37 -20.09
C ARG A 71 -29.14 1.32 -19.80
N ASN A 72 -29.55 1.69 -18.60
CA ASN A 72 -30.96 1.68 -18.21
C ASN A 72 -31.77 2.72 -18.99
N HIS A 73 -31.21 3.90 -19.24
CA HIS A 73 -31.82 4.91 -20.09
C HIS A 73 -32.03 4.41 -21.52
N LYS A 74 -31.05 3.73 -22.12
CA LYS A 74 -31.18 3.12 -23.46
C LYS A 74 -32.32 2.10 -23.53
N LEU A 75 -32.46 1.25 -22.51
CA LEU A 75 -33.56 0.28 -22.45
C LEU A 75 -34.91 0.98 -22.38
N VAL A 76 -35.06 2.00 -21.53
CA VAL A 76 -36.32 2.74 -21.43
C VAL A 76 -36.67 3.46 -22.74
N ILE A 77 -35.69 4.07 -23.42
CA ILE A 77 -35.89 4.70 -24.73
C ILE A 77 -36.42 3.68 -25.75
N GLN A 78 -35.84 2.49 -25.80
CA GLN A 78 -36.28 1.42 -26.69
C GLN A 78 -37.73 1.00 -26.42
N GLU A 79 -38.17 0.97 -25.16
CA GLU A 79 -39.55 0.64 -24.80
C GLU A 79 -40.54 1.77 -25.17
N PHE A 80 -40.13 3.04 -25.03
CA PHE A 80 -40.88 4.18 -25.56
C PHE A 80 -41.07 4.05 -27.08
N GLU A 81 -40.04 3.64 -27.82
CA GLU A 81 -40.10 3.47 -29.28
C GLU A 81 -40.97 2.29 -29.72
N GLN A 82 -41.03 1.22 -28.90
CA GLN A 82 -41.82 0.02 -29.19
C GLN A 82 -43.30 0.14 -28.77
N GLY A 83 -43.65 1.15 -27.99
CA GLY A 83 -45.02 1.35 -27.52
C GLY A 83 -45.46 0.39 -26.40
N ASN A 84 -44.52 -0.19 -25.67
CA ASN A 84 -44.80 -1.15 -24.59
C ASN A 84 -45.12 -0.46 -23.26
N TRP A 85 -46.19 0.35 -23.25
CA TRP A 85 -46.51 1.30 -22.18
C TRP A 85 -46.77 0.66 -20.81
N GLU A 86 -47.40 -0.52 -20.78
CA GLU A 86 -47.77 -1.21 -19.53
C GLU A 86 -46.53 -1.63 -18.71
N SER A 87 -45.43 -2.02 -19.37
CA SER A 87 -44.18 -2.41 -18.70
C SER A 87 -43.26 -1.24 -18.37
N LEU A 88 -43.56 -0.05 -18.92
CA LEU A 88 -42.66 1.10 -18.90
C LEU A 88 -42.58 1.76 -17.53
N ILE A 89 -43.71 1.82 -16.80
CA ILE A 89 -43.76 2.38 -15.44
C ILE A 89 -42.82 1.61 -14.51
N GLU A 90 -42.96 0.28 -14.46
CA GLU A 90 -42.14 -0.58 -13.62
C GLU A 90 -40.65 -0.45 -13.98
N LYS A 91 -40.31 -0.41 -15.27
CA LYS A 91 -38.92 -0.23 -15.74
C LYS A 91 -38.37 1.15 -15.36
N ILE A 92 -39.14 2.23 -15.49
CA ILE A 92 -38.70 3.56 -15.08
C ILE A 92 -38.48 3.63 -13.57
N GLU A 93 -39.37 3.05 -12.77
CA GLU A 93 -39.25 3.05 -11.32
C GLU A 93 -38.06 2.20 -10.84
N SER A 94 -37.99 0.93 -11.24
CA SER A 94 -36.99 -0.02 -10.75
C SER A 94 -35.60 0.17 -11.37
N ALA A 95 -35.51 0.49 -12.67
CA ALA A 95 -34.23 0.57 -13.37
C ALA A 95 -33.65 1.99 -13.42
N VAL A 96 -34.48 3.03 -13.35
CA VAL A 96 -34.00 4.42 -13.43
C VAL A 96 -34.15 5.15 -12.10
N TYR A 97 -35.36 5.23 -11.55
CA TYR A 97 -35.63 6.02 -10.36
C TYR A 97 -34.82 5.55 -9.14
N ASP A 98 -34.77 4.24 -8.91
CA ASP A 98 -33.97 3.67 -7.82
C ASP A 98 -32.47 3.91 -8.00
N LYS A 99 -31.96 3.89 -9.24
CA LYS A 99 -30.55 4.23 -9.52
C LYS A 99 -30.24 5.70 -9.28
N TYR A 100 -31.18 6.60 -9.54
CA TYR A 100 -31.05 8.00 -9.14
C TYR A 100 -31.09 8.18 -7.62
N LYS A 101 -31.86 7.37 -6.86
CA LYS A 101 -31.81 7.38 -5.39
C LYS A 101 -30.43 6.93 -4.88
N GLU A 102 -29.89 5.84 -5.43
CA GLU A 102 -28.54 5.37 -5.10
C GLU A 102 -27.50 6.47 -5.38
N LEU A 103 -27.58 7.11 -6.55
CA LEU A 103 -26.69 8.20 -6.93
C LEU A 103 -26.83 9.42 -6.01
N GLN A 104 -28.05 9.77 -5.59
CA GLN A 104 -28.32 10.83 -4.63
C GLN A 104 -27.65 10.55 -3.28
N GLN A 105 -27.81 9.32 -2.77
CA GLN A 105 -27.19 8.92 -1.51
C GLN A 105 -25.67 8.97 -1.60
N LEU A 106 -25.10 8.42 -2.68
CA LEU A 106 -23.66 8.43 -2.91
C LEU A 106 -23.10 9.86 -2.98
N THR A 107 -23.80 10.77 -3.66
CA THR A 107 -23.42 12.19 -3.76
C THR A 107 -23.43 12.86 -2.38
N ARG A 108 -24.45 12.56 -1.55
CA ARG A 108 -24.53 13.06 -0.17
C ARG A 108 -23.38 12.55 0.69
N ASP A 109 -23.06 11.25 0.61
CA ASP A 109 -21.97 10.65 1.37
C ASP A 109 -20.63 11.28 0.98
N LEU A 110 -20.34 11.41 -0.32
CA LEU A 110 -19.11 12.03 -0.81
C LEU A 110 -19.00 13.51 -0.40
N ASN A 111 -20.10 14.26 -0.48
CA ASN A 111 -20.14 15.65 0.00
C ASN A 111 -19.87 15.75 1.51
N PHE A 112 -20.33 14.79 2.31
CA PHE A 112 -20.03 14.73 3.74
C PHE A 112 -18.52 14.56 3.98
N TYR A 113 -17.89 13.60 3.30
CA TYR A 113 -16.44 13.38 3.38
C TYR A 113 -15.64 14.63 2.96
N GLU A 114 -16.02 15.26 1.85
CA GLU A 114 -15.34 16.45 1.35
C GLU A 114 -15.46 17.64 2.33
N LYS A 115 -16.60 17.79 3.01
CA LYS A 115 -16.80 18.85 4.03
C LYS A 115 -15.89 18.70 5.25
N ILE A 116 -15.49 17.48 5.60
CA ILE A 116 -14.55 17.22 6.69
C ILE A 116 -13.09 17.16 6.22
N GLY A 117 -12.82 17.50 4.95
CA GLY A 117 -11.48 17.61 4.38
C GLY A 117 -10.92 16.32 3.77
N VAL A 118 -11.74 15.27 3.63
CA VAL A 118 -11.32 14.02 2.98
C VAL A 118 -11.20 14.19 1.47
N ASN A 119 -10.10 13.70 0.91
CA ASN A 119 -9.91 13.65 -0.53
C ASN A 119 -10.63 12.43 -1.13
N THR A 120 -11.90 12.59 -1.45
CA THR A 120 -12.77 11.52 -2.02
C THR A 120 -12.30 10.98 -3.37
N LYS A 121 -11.41 11.68 -4.08
CA LYS A 121 -10.82 11.21 -5.34
C LYS A 121 -9.56 10.36 -5.14
N GLY A 122 -8.99 10.37 -3.93
CA GLY A 122 -7.70 9.76 -3.61
C GLY A 122 -7.75 8.23 -3.51
N GLU A 123 -6.61 7.58 -3.71
CA GLU A 123 -6.46 6.12 -3.56
C GLU A 123 -6.79 5.65 -2.14
N TYR A 124 -6.39 6.41 -1.12
CA TYR A 124 -6.60 6.05 0.29
C TYR A 124 -8.06 6.11 0.69
N PHE A 125 -8.82 7.09 0.18
CA PHE A 125 -10.26 7.16 0.43
C PHE A 125 -10.96 5.91 -0.08
N LYS A 126 -10.75 5.57 -1.36
CA LYS A 126 -11.32 4.36 -1.97
C LYS A 126 -10.96 3.12 -1.16
N MET A 127 -9.66 2.94 -0.90
CA MET A 127 -9.12 1.78 -0.20
C MET A 127 -9.73 1.62 1.20
N PHE A 128 -9.73 2.68 2.02
CA PHE A 128 -10.28 2.61 3.37
C PHE A 128 -11.81 2.49 3.39
N LYS A 129 -12.50 3.07 2.41
CA LYS A 129 -13.96 2.90 2.24
C LYS A 129 -14.31 1.44 1.93
N GLU A 130 -13.63 0.83 0.97
CA GLU A 130 -13.81 -0.58 0.58
C GLU A 130 -13.46 -1.54 1.73
N ALA A 131 -12.42 -1.23 2.51
CA ALA A 131 -12.07 -1.97 3.73
C ALA A 131 -13.06 -1.76 4.88
N GLY A 132 -14.03 -0.85 4.74
CA GLY A 132 -15.00 -0.51 5.80
C GLY A 132 -14.44 0.30 6.96
N LEU A 133 -13.24 0.88 6.80
CA LEU A 133 -12.54 1.64 7.84
C LEU A 133 -12.99 3.12 7.94
N LEU A 134 -13.91 3.56 7.08
CA LEU A 134 -14.45 4.93 7.11
C LEU A 134 -15.89 5.01 7.64
N LYS A 135 -16.42 3.94 8.25
CA LYS A 135 -17.85 3.86 8.60
C LYS A 135 -18.27 4.78 9.74
N ASN A 136 -17.47 4.87 10.82
CA ASN A 136 -17.81 5.69 11.99
C ASN A 136 -16.96 6.96 12.00
N ILE A 137 -17.59 8.12 11.86
CA ILE A 137 -16.87 9.40 11.74
C ILE A 137 -17.29 10.32 12.86
N ASN A 138 -16.32 10.66 13.72
CA ASN A 138 -16.48 11.69 14.72
C ASN A 138 -15.98 13.04 14.17
N GLN A 139 -16.89 13.96 13.88
CA GLN A 139 -16.56 15.27 13.32
C GLN A 139 -15.73 16.16 14.27
N GLN A 140 -15.88 16.00 15.57
CA GLN A 140 -15.08 16.74 16.56
C GLN A 140 -13.61 16.31 16.47
N ASN A 141 -13.37 15.02 16.25
CA ASN A 141 -12.02 14.49 16.08
C ASN A 141 -11.38 14.99 14.79
N THR A 142 -12.11 14.99 13.67
CA THR A 142 -11.57 15.50 12.39
C THR A 142 -11.24 16.99 12.47
N GLY A 143 -12.07 17.81 13.12
CA GLY A 143 -11.76 19.21 13.39
C GLY A 143 -10.48 19.40 14.22
N SER A 144 -10.32 18.60 15.27
CA SER A 144 -9.13 18.62 16.14
C SER A 144 -7.86 18.21 15.40
N ILE A 145 -7.95 17.20 14.52
CA ILE A 145 -6.84 16.77 13.63
C ILE A 145 -6.41 17.92 12.72
N GLN A 146 -7.36 18.61 12.07
CA GLN A 146 -7.03 19.72 11.18
C GLN A 146 -6.36 20.89 11.92
N GLN A 147 -6.83 21.20 13.13
CA GLN A 147 -6.21 22.24 13.96
C GLN A 147 -4.79 21.86 14.38
N TYR A 148 -4.59 20.62 14.81
CA TYR A 148 -3.29 20.08 15.19
C TYR A 148 -2.28 20.17 14.02
N TRP A 149 -2.66 19.70 12.84
CA TRP A 149 -1.81 19.75 11.65
C TRP A 149 -1.54 21.18 11.17
N LYS A 150 -2.56 22.05 11.20
CA LYS A 150 -2.35 23.47 10.86
C LYS A 150 -1.37 24.15 11.82
N LYS A 151 -1.45 23.86 13.12
CA LYS A 151 -0.56 24.42 14.14
C LYS A 151 0.90 24.01 13.92
N HIS A 152 1.17 22.70 13.89
CA HIS A 152 2.55 22.20 13.89
C HIS A 152 3.17 22.09 12.48
N TYR A 153 2.35 21.80 11.46
CA TYR A 153 2.82 21.55 10.10
C TYR A 153 2.49 22.69 9.12
N GLY A 154 1.64 23.66 9.53
CA GLY A 154 1.33 24.87 8.76
C GLY A 154 0.21 24.71 7.73
N LYS A 155 -0.34 23.51 7.53
CA LYS A 155 -1.43 23.25 6.59
C LYS A 155 -2.38 22.16 7.10
N THR A 156 -3.59 22.16 6.59
CA THR A 156 -4.56 21.06 6.75
C THR A 156 -4.15 19.86 5.89
N ILE A 157 -4.65 18.67 6.23
CA ILE A 157 -4.33 17.41 5.52
C ILE A 157 -5.59 16.62 5.18
N ASP A 158 -5.47 15.59 4.34
CA ASP A 158 -6.54 14.60 4.14
C ASP A 158 -6.60 13.67 5.36
N PRO A 159 -7.69 13.69 6.17
CA PRO A 159 -7.79 12.93 7.40
C PRO A 159 -8.24 11.47 7.17
N SER A 160 -8.31 10.98 5.94
CA SER A 160 -8.74 9.60 5.62
C SER A 160 -8.00 8.54 6.45
N LEU A 161 -6.68 8.68 6.61
CA LEU A 161 -5.89 7.74 7.41
C LEU A 161 -6.21 7.85 8.91
N HIS A 162 -6.46 9.04 9.44
CA HIS A 162 -6.82 9.23 10.84
C HIS A 162 -8.18 8.60 11.16
N ILE A 163 -9.16 8.76 10.27
CA ILE A 163 -10.48 8.14 10.42
C ILE A 163 -10.33 6.61 10.39
N ALA A 164 -9.57 6.08 9.42
CA ALA A 164 -9.28 4.65 9.32
C ALA A 164 -8.58 4.11 10.56
N TYR A 165 -7.61 4.86 11.09
CA TYR A 165 -6.90 4.54 12.31
C TYR A 165 -7.85 4.51 13.52
N GLU A 166 -8.70 5.51 13.69
CA GLU A 166 -9.66 5.57 14.79
C GLU A 166 -10.63 4.38 14.78
N ASN A 167 -11.18 4.05 13.60
CA ASN A 167 -12.09 2.91 13.43
C ASN A 167 -11.40 1.56 13.72
N LEU A 168 -10.11 1.42 13.42
CA LEU A 168 -9.36 0.18 13.65
C LEU A 168 -8.77 0.06 15.06
N ALA A 169 -8.25 1.17 15.60
CA ALA A 169 -7.55 1.22 16.88
C ALA A 169 -8.51 1.47 18.05
N GLY A 170 -9.73 1.96 17.79
CA GLY A 170 -10.70 2.33 18.81
C GLY A 170 -10.38 3.64 19.53
N LYS A 171 -9.35 4.38 19.08
CA LYS A 171 -8.93 5.68 19.63
C LYS A 171 -8.41 6.59 18.53
N SER A 172 -8.72 7.87 18.63
CA SER A 172 -8.18 8.90 17.72
C SER A 172 -6.76 9.28 18.14
N ASP A 173 -5.89 9.60 17.18
CA ASP A 173 -4.55 10.12 17.44
C ASP A 173 -4.12 11.08 16.32
N SER A 174 -4.04 12.37 16.62
CA SER A 174 -3.69 13.42 15.65
C SER A 174 -2.26 13.28 15.11
N ARG A 175 -1.39 12.53 15.80
CA ARG A 175 0.00 12.29 15.40
C ARG A 175 0.15 11.29 14.26
N VAL A 176 -0.91 10.59 13.87
CA VAL A 176 -0.89 9.72 12.69
C VAL A 176 -0.52 10.54 11.46
N VAL A 177 0.41 10.04 10.64
CA VAL A 177 1.01 10.78 9.53
C VAL A 177 0.50 10.24 8.19
N PRO A 178 -0.21 11.03 7.36
CA PRO A 178 -0.68 10.61 6.04
C PRO A 178 0.49 10.22 5.11
N GLN A 179 0.30 9.18 4.30
CA GLN A 179 1.34 8.66 3.41
C GLN A 179 1.85 9.71 2.41
N LEU A 180 0.98 10.62 1.96
CA LEU A 180 1.34 11.68 1.03
C LEU A 180 2.41 12.60 1.63
N GLU A 181 2.20 13.02 2.88
CA GLU A 181 3.11 13.91 3.61
C GLU A 181 4.44 13.21 3.90
N VAL A 182 4.37 11.92 4.25
CA VAL A 182 5.57 11.07 4.38
C VAL A 182 6.39 11.09 3.09
N ARG A 183 5.77 10.81 1.94
CA ARG A 183 6.50 10.69 0.66
C ARG A 183 7.00 12.01 0.11
N GLN A 184 6.20 13.06 0.19
CA GLN A 184 6.50 14.32 -0.50
C GLN A 184 7.42 15.23 0.30
N HIS A 185 7.41 15.15 1.63
CA HIS A 185 8.10 16.14 2.45
C HIS A 185 8.92 15.55 3.60
N ILE A 186 8.37 14.59 4.36
CA ILE A 186 9.06 14.10 5.56
C ILE A 186 10.26 13.22 5.20
N ILE A 187 10.10 12.21 4.33
CA ILE A 187 11.23 11.36 3.93
C ILE A 187 12.29 12.16 3.16
N PRO A 188 11.95 13.02 2.19
CA PRO A 188 12.95 13.87 1.53
C PRO A 188 13.69 14.83 2.46
N TYR A 189 13.12 15.17 3.61
CA TYR A 189 13.80 15.92 4.66
C TYR A 189 14.72 15.04 5.51
N LEU A 190 14.26 13.84 5.89
CA LEU A 190 15.00 12.92 6.76
C LEU A 190 16.15 12.19 6.03
N ASN A 191 16.03 11.99 4.72
CA ASN A 191 16.92 11.14 3.93
C ASN A 191 17.51 11.91 2.74
N SER A 192 18.81 11.75 2.50
CA SER A 192 19.45 12.24 1.28
C SER A 192 18.88 11.53 0.05
N MET A 193 18.19 12.27 -0.81
CA MET A 193 17.63 11.73 -2.05
C MET A 193 18.72 11.31 -3.06
N GLU A 194 19.87 11.98 -3.04
CA GLU A 194 21.02 11.70 -3.90
C GLU A 194 21.66 10.35 -3.58
N MET A 195 21.77 10.01 -2.29
CA MET A 195 22.42 8.78 -1.84
C MET A 195 21.52 7.55 -1.92
N LEU A 196 20.23 7.73 -2.24
CA LEU A 196 19.25 6.65 -2.28
C LEU A 196 19.67 5.48 -3.19
N HIS A 197 20.19 5.79 -4.39
CA HIS A 197 20.59 4.75 -5.35
C HIS A 197 21.76 3.91 -4.86
N PHE A 198 22.72 4.54 -4.18
CA PHE A 198 23.87 3.84 -3.60
C PHE A 198 23.42 2.81 -2.56
N TYR A 199 22.55 3.22 -1.62
CA TYR A 199 22.08 2.33 -0.57
C TYR A 199 21.04 1.29 -1.02
N ASN A 200 20.41 1.48 -2.18
CA ASN A 200 19.52 0.48 -2.76
C ASN A 200 20.28 -0.65 -3.50
N ASP A 201 21.57 -0.48 -3.77
CA ASP A 201 22.38 -1.47 -4.47
C ASP A 201 22.74 -2.64 -3.53
N LYS A 202 22.09 -3.80 -3.74
CA LYS A 202 22.29 -5.00 -2.92
C LYS A 202 23.72 -5.56 -3.01
N ASN A 203 24.49 -5.20 -4.04
CA ASN A 203 25.86 -5.65 -4.21
C ASN A 203 26.87 -4.89 -3.32
N VAL A 204 26.48 -3.77 -2.69
CA VAL A 204 27.34 -3.05 -1.74
C VAL A 204 27.01 -3.37 -0.27
N TYR A 205 26.03 -4.24 -0.03
CA TYR A 205 25.56 -4.53 1.34
C TYR A 205 26.64 -5.13 2.23
N ASP A 206 27.53 -5.96 1.70
CA ASP A 206 28.67 -6.53 2.43
C ASP A 206 29.76 -5.50 2.77
N LEU A 207 29.82 -4.38 2.05
CA LEU A 207 30.68 -3.24 2.40
C LEU A 207 30.06 -2.42 3.54
N LEU A 208 28.73 -2.35 3.58
CA LEU A 208 27.97 -1.55 4.53
C LEU A 208 27.62 -2.32 5.81
N ILE A 209 27.44 -3.63 5.74
CA ILE A 209 26.93 -4.49 6.81
C ILE A 209 27.93 -5.61 7.08
N THR A 210 28.23 -5.88 8.36
CA THR A 210 29.18 -6.92 8.76
C THR A 210 28.67 -8.32 8.44
N SER A 211 29.59 -9.22 8.06
CA SER A 211 29.30 -10.59 7.59
C SER A 211 28.53 -11.48 8.56
N GLU A 212 28.60 -11.23 9.87
CA GLU A 212 27.98 -12.06 10.90
C GLU A 212 26.44 -12.09 10.86
N PHE A 213 25.81 -11.15 10.16
CA PHE A 213 24.36 -10.95 10.26
C PHE A 213 23.65 -10.76 8.93
N HIS A 214 24.22 -11.20 7.82
CA HIS A 214 23.56 -11.24 6.52
C HIS A 214 23.67 -12.66 5.91
N PRO A 215 22.90 -12.99 4.85
CA PRO A 215 22.93 -14.30 4.26
C PRO A 215 24.29 -14.51 3.60
N GLU A 216 24.84 -15.72 3.71
CA GLU A 216 26.13 -16.04 3.10
C GLU A 216 26.05 -15.80 1.58
N ILE A 217 26.83 -14.83 1.11
CA ILE A 217 26.96 -14.53 -0.31
C ILE A 217 27.78 -15.65 -0.94
N VAL A 218 27.45 -16.06 -2.15
CA VAL A 218 28.21 -17.05 -2.93
C VAL A 218 29.14 -16.31 -3.88
N LEU A 219 28.60 -15.34 -4.61
CA LEU A 219 29.34 -14.40 -5.45
C LEU A 219 28.46 -13.21 -5.82
N LYS A 220 29.09 -12.18 -6.40
CA LYS A 220 28.41 -11.04 -6.99
C LYS A 220 28.79 -10.88 -8.45
N ARG A 221 27.90 -10.27 -9.21
CA ARG A 221 28.16 -9.77 -10.55
C ARG A 221 27.82 -8.29 -10.59
N VAL A 222 28.78 -7.45 -10.98
CA VAL A 222 28.63 -5.99 -11.09
C VAL A 222 29.23 -5.55 -12.41
N ASN A 223 28.48 -4.81 -13.21
CA ASN A 223 28.92 -4.33 -14.52
C ASN A 223 29.54 -5.45 -15.40
N GLY A 224 28.92 -6.63 -15.34
CA GLY A 224 29.34 -7.80 -16.10
C GLY A 224 30.51 -8.60 -15.53
N GLN A 225 31.24 -8.06 -14.54
CA GLN A 225 32.37 -8.68 -13.87
C GLN A 225 31.92 -9.46 -12.62
N TYR A 226 32.66 -10.52 -12.26
CA TYR A 226 32.36 -11.36 -11.11
C TYR A 226 33.28 -11.05 -9.94
N PHE A 227 32.74 -11.14 -8.73
CA PHE A 227 33.43 -10.88 -7.47
C PHE A 227 33.18 -12.01 -6.48
N ASP A 228 34.21 -12.40 -5.73
CA ASP A 228 34.09 -13.30 -4.58
C ASP A 228 33.61 -12.56 -3.32
N LEU A 229 33.66 -13.25 -2.18
CA LEU A 229 33.19 -12.76 -0.88
C LEU A 229 34.03 -11.63 -0.31
N GLU A 230 35.32 -11.64 -0.64
CA GLU A 230 36.29 -10.65 -0.22
C GLU A 230 36.36 -9.47 -1.20
N ASN A 231 35.43 -9.39 -2.17
CA ASN A 231 35.37 -8.38 -3.21
C ASN A 231 36.54 -8.43 -4.22
N ASN A 232 37.25 -9.55 -4.35
CA ASN A 232 38.23 -9.72 -5.41
C ASN A 232 37.53 -10.08 -6.73
N THR A 233 38.01 -9.48 -7.82
CA THR A 233 37.54 -9.85 -9.15
C THR A 233 37.95 -11.29 -9.49
N ILE A 234 36.99 -12.10 -9.94
CA ILE A 234 37.21 -13.48 -10.35
C ILE A 234 36.83 -13.69 -11.82
N SER A 235 37.48 -14.66 -12.47
CA SER A 235 37.13 -15.02 -13.85
C SER A 235 35.75 -15.67 -13.94
N ARG A 236 35.11 -15.59 -15.11
CA ARG A 236 33.83 -16.25 -15.38
C ARG A 236 33.90 -17.78 -15.14
N GLY A 237 35.04 -18.40 -15.45
CA GLY A 237 35.27 -19.82 -15.18
C GLY A 237 35.34 -20.13 -13.68
N ARG A 238 35.96 -19.24 -12.89
CA ARG A 238 35.98 -19.37 -11.42
C ARG A 238 34.59 -19.17 -10.84
N ALA A 239 33.83 -18.17 -11.31
CA ALA A 239 32.44 -17.95 -10.90
C ALA A 239 31.55 -19.18 -11.17
N PHE A 240 31.67 -19.80 -12.36
CA PHE A 240 30.99 -21.06 -12.68
C PHE A 240 31.35 -22.17 -11.69
N LYS A 241 32.65 -22.33 -11.41
CA LYS A 241 33.14 -23.33 -10.46
C LYS A 241 32.58 -23.08 -9.04
N THR A 242 32.59 -21.85 -8.56
CA THR A 242 32.05 -21.47 -7.24
C THR A 242 30.56 -21.82 -7.12
N ILE A 243 29.74 -21.49 -8.14
CA ILE A 243 28.33 -21.85 -8.15
C ILE A 243 28.16 -23.37 -8.16
N PHE A 244 28.91 -24.08 -9.00
CA PHE A 244 28.84 -25.54 -9.11
C PHE A 244 29.26 -26.26 -7.81
N GLU A 245 30.26 -25.74 -7.11
CA GLU A 245 30.74 -26.25 -5.82
C GLU A 245 29.75 -25.97 -4.67
N THR A 246 28.82 -25.01 -4.85
CA THR A 246 27.75 -24.72 -3.90
C THR A 246 26.64 -25.78 -4.00
N ARG A 247 26.79 -26.89 -3.26
CA ARG A 247 25.89 -28.05 -3.30
C ARG A 247 24.61 -27.88 -2.49
N GLU A 248 24.00 -26.72 -2.58
CA GLU A 248 22.78 -26.34 -1.86
C GLU A 248 21.92 -25.37 -2.68
N ASP A 249 20.68 -25.17 -2.23
CA ASP A 249 19.78 -24.20 -2.84
C ASP A 249 20.35 -22.77 -2.71
N ILE A 250 20.24 -22.00 -3.79
CA ILE A 250 20.72 -20.62 -3.83
C ILE A 250 19.61 -19.67 -4.26
N VAL A 251 19.74 -18.41 -3.89
CA VAL A 251 18.89 -17.31 -4.33
C VAL A 251 19.71 -16.35 -5.16
N VAL A 252 19.20 -16.01 -6.34
CA VAL A 252 19.76 -14.97 -7.22
C VAL A 252 18.88 -13.74 -7.16
N LYS A 253 19.48 -12.57 -6.89
CA LYS A 253 18.79 -11.29 -6.74
C LYS A 253 19.40 -10.27 -7.68
N ARG A 254 18.60 -9.59 -8.51
CA ARG A 254 19.06 -8.38 -9.20
C ARG A 254 19.46 -7.32 -8.17
N SER A 255 20.47 -6.52 -8.49
CA SER A 255 21.03 -5.57 -7.52
C SER A 255 20.11 -4.41 -7.21
N LEU A 256 19.56 -3.79 -8.27
CA LEU A 256 18.67 -2.64 -8.21
C LEU A 256 17.24 -3.07 -8.54
N SER A 257 16.63 -3.83 -7.63
CA SER A 257 15.22 -4.18 -7.75
C SER A 257 14.54 -4.25 -6.40
N ASP A 258 13.34 -3.68 -6.34
CA ASP A 258 12.50 -3.65 -5.15
C ASP A 258 11.38 -4.68 -5.25
N ASP A 259 10.65 -4.88 -4.15
CA ASP A 259 9.46 -5.73 -4.08
C ASP A 259 9.70 -7.14 -4.62
N GLY A 260 10.89 -7.69 -4.36
CA GLY A 260 11.28 -9.03 -4.81
C GLY A 260 11.23 -9.26 -6.32
N LYS A 261 11.09 -8.21 -7.13
CA LYS A 261 11.25 -8.31 -8.59
C LYS A 261 12.68 -8.73 -8.87
N GLY A 262 12.90 -9.66 -9.80
CA GLY A 262 14.24 -10.17 -10.09
C GLY A 262 14.87 -11.05 -9.01
N VAL A 263 14.08 -11.58 -8.05
CA VAL A 263 14.52 -12.64 -7.13
C VAL A 263 14.06 -13.99 -7.66
N GLY A 264 14.97 -14.96 -7.77
CA GLY A 264 14.64 -16.36 -8.04
C GLY A 264 15.49 -17.33 -7.23
N LYS A 265 14.89 -18.47 -6.91
CA LYS A 265 15.51 -19.56 -6.16
C LYS A 265 15.91 -20.68 -7.12
N LEU A 266 17.17 -21.06 -7.12
CA LEU A 266 17.66 -22.22 -7.86
C LEU A 266 17.81 -23.39 -6.89
N LYS A 267 17.13 -24.50 -7.17
CA LYS A 267 17.16 -25.70 -6.33
C LYS A 267 18.34 -26.59 -6.72
N PHE A 268 19.12 -27.03 -5.75
CA PHE A 268 20.18 -27.99 -6.02
C PHE A 268 19.63 -29.43 -5.99
N SER A 269 19.81 -30.16 -7.08
CA SER A 269 19.44 -31.57 -7.19
C SER A 269 20.26 -32.25 -8.28
N ASN A 270 20.50 -33.56 -8.20
CA ASN A 270 21.19 -34.34 -9.25
C ASN A 270 22.49 -33.69 -9.78
N GLY A 271 23.29 -33.07 -8.89
CA GLY A 271 24.56 -32.43 -9.26
C GLY A 271 24.44 -31.13 -10.06
N GLY A 272 23.33 -30.38 -9.92
CA GLY A 272 23.20 -29.06 -10.53
C GLY A 272 22.07 -28.21 -9.94
N HIS A 273 22.03 -26.94 -10.36
CA HIS A 273 21.02 -25.98 -9.95
C HIS A 273 19.88 -25.89 -10.98
N TYR A 274 18.65 -25.87 -10.51
CA TYR A 274 17.45 -25.93 -11.34
C TYR A 274 16.50 -24.78 -11.03
N PHE A 275 15.90 -24.18 -12.06
CA PHE A 275 14.75 -23.28 -11.93
C PHE A 275 13.52 -23.97 -12.50
N GLY A 276 12.58 -24.34 -11.64
CA GLY A 276 11.49 -25.23 -12.03
C GLY A 276 12.01 -26.63 -12.39
N LYS A 277 11.80 -27.06 -13.64
CA LYS A 277 12.29 -28.36 -14.15
C LYS A 277 13.58 -28.26 -14.96
N GLU A 278 14.05 -27.05 -15.23
CA GLU A 278 15.18 -26.80 -16.12
C GLU A 278 16.47 -26.62 -15.34
N LYS A 279 17.55 -27.29 -15.78
CA LYS A 279 18.90 -27.10 -15.22
C LYS A 279 19.43 -25.77 -15.72
N PHE A 280 19.83 -24.89 -14.80
CA PHE A 280 20.35 -23.56 -15.12
C PHE A 280 21.87 -23.59 -15.20
N SER A 281 22.42 -23.08 -16.31
CA SER A 281 23.83 -22.77 -16.45
C SER A 281 24.14 -21.34 -16.00
N LEU A 282 25.43 -21.00 -15.83
CA LEU A 282 25.83 -19.61 -15.59
C LEU A 282 25.35 -18.66 -16.70
N LYS A 283 25.31 -19.13 -17.95
CA LYS A 283 24.81 -18.34 -19.09
C LYS A 283 23.32 -18.01 -18.94
N ASP A 284 22.53 -18.94 -18.41
CA ASP A 284 21.09 -18.73 -18.18
C ASP A 284 20.87 -17.73 -17.03
N ILE A 285 21.70 -17.82 -15.98
CA ILE A 285 21.70 -16.83 -14.90
C ILE A 285 22.02 -15.43 -15.44
N GLU A 286 23.10 -15.30 -16.23
CA GLU A 286 23.49 -14.04 -16.88
C GLU A 286 22.37 -13.47 -17.77
N LYS A 287 21.67 -14.33 -18.52
CA LYS A 287 20.56 -13.93 -19.41
C LYS A 287 19.35 -13.42 -18.63
N VAL A 288 19.00 -14.04 -17.51
CA VAL A 288 17.79 -13.70 -16.74
C VAL A 288 18.02 -12.53 -15.78
N TRP A 289 19.17 -12.49 -15.11
CA TRP A 289 19.48 -11.48 -14.09
C TRP A 289 20.37 -10.33 -14.58
N GLY A 290 20.94 -10.44 -15.78
CA GLY A 290 21.72 -9.37 -16.41
C GLY A 290 23.07 -9.18 -15.75
N GLU A 291 23.58 -7.96 -15.81
CA GLU A 291 24.96 -7.62 -15.45
C GLU A 291 25.17 -7.28 -13.96
N ASN A 292 24.08 -7.14 -13.20
CA ASN A 292 24.10 -6.68 -11.82
C ASN A 292 23.22 -7.58 -10.95
N PHE A 293 23.83 -8.56 -10.29
CA PHE A 293 23.14 -9.46 -9.37
C PHE A 293 24.06 -10.00 -8.27
N SER A 294 23.46 -10.48 -7.19
CA SER A 294 24.12 -11.28 -6.17
C SER A 294 23.52 -12.68 -6.13
N ILE A 295 24.37 -13.66 -5.82
CA ILE A 295 23.96 -15.02 -5.48
C ILE A 295 24.26 -15.21 -4.01
N GLN A 296 23.31 -15.74 -3.26
CA GLN A 296 23.46 -16.04 -1.85
C GLN A 296 22.84 -17.40 -1.52
N LYS A 297 23.22 -17.98 -0.39
CA LYS A 297 22.53 -19.14 0.18
C LYS A 297 21.11 -18.80 0.61
N VAL A 298 20.25 -19.82 0.63
CA VAL A 298 18.88 -19.68 1.14
C VAL A 298 18.91 -19.50 2.64
N ILE A 299 18.23 -18.45 3.13
CA ILE A 299 18.01 -18.24 4.56
C ILE A 299 17.05 -19.33 5.06
N LYS A 300 17.40 -20.00 6.16
CA LYS A 300 16.47 -20.84 6.91
C LYS A 300 15.83 -20.00 8.01
N GLN A 301 14.52 -19.88 7.99
CA GLN A 301 13.77 -19.09 8.96
C GLN A 301 13.34 -19.92 10.17
N HIS A 302 13.17 -19.25 11.31
CA HIS A 302 12.67 -19.85 12.54
C HIS A 302 11.25 -20.42 12.39
N PRO A 303 10.90 -21.53 13.07
CA PRO A 303 9.56 -22.12 13.03
C PRO A 303 8.42 -21.14 13.33
N ILE A 304 8.66 -20.16 14.21
CA ILE A 304 7.66 -19.16 14.61
C ILE A 304 7.12 -18.34 13.43
N LEU A 305 8.01 -17.92 12.52
CA LEU A 305 7.61 -17.18 11.32
C LEU A 305 7.23 -18.13 10.18
N ALA A 306 7.70 -19.38 10.20
CA ALA A 306 7.28 -20.39 9.23
C ALA A 306 5.85 -20.88 9.46
N ALA A 307 5.34 -20.84 10.69
CA ALA A 307 4.04 -21.41 11.07
C ALA A 307 2.87 -20.81 10.26
N PRO A 308 2.74 -19.47 10.10
CA PRO A 308 1.67 -18.91 9.28
C PRO A 308 1.85 -19.18 7.79
N HIS A 309 3.09 -19.15 7.30
CA HIS A 309 3.38 -19.33 5.87
C HIS A 309 4.79 -19.87 5.59
N LYS A 310 4.94 -21.19 5.60
CA LYS A 310 6.24 -21.87 5.41
C LYS A 310 6.87 -21.75 4.02
N TYR A 311 6.13 -21.25 3.03
CA TYR A 311 6.57 -21.23 1.63
C TYR A 311 7.48 -20.04 1.29
N SER A 312 7.37 -18.94 2.04
CA SER A 312 8.21 -17.74 1.91
C SER A 312 9.16 -17.59 3.08
N ILE A 313 10.21 -16.78 2.88
CA ILE A 313 10.94 -16.17 3.98
C ILE A 313 10.12 -14.98 4.45
N ASN A 314 9.49 -15.12 5.61
CA ASN A 314 8.69 -14.08 6.23
C ASN A 314 9.62 -13.17 7.03
N THR A 315 9.41 -11.86 6.90
CA THR A 315 10.36 -10.86 7.39
C THR A 315 9.72 -9.89 8.36
N LEU A 316 10.47 -9.53 9.39
CA LEU A 316 10.21 -8.37 10.22
C LEU A 316 10.62 -7.13 9.43
N ARG A 317 9.68 -6.21 9.20
CA ARG A 317 10.03 -4.84 8.86
C ARG A 317 10.15 -4.02 10.14
N MET A 318 11.39 -3.71 10.52
CA MET A 318 11.71 -2.89 11.69
C MET A 318 12.09 -1.48 11.24
N VAL A 319 11.55 -0.45 11.87
CA VAL A 319 11.79 0.94 11.48
C VAL A 319 12.64 1.63 12.53
N THR A 320 13.69 2.32 12.08
CA THR A 320 14.54 3.17 12.92
C THR A 320 14.55 4.62 12.44
N LEU A 321 14.71 5.53 13.38
CA LEU A 321 14.83 6.97 13.16
C LEU A 321 16.08 7.50 13.87
N ARG A 322 16.94 8.23 13.18
CA ARG A 322 17.97 9.04 13.82
C ARG A 322 17.40 10.44 14.04
N TRP A 323 17.29 10.85 15.31
CA TRP A 323 16.75 12.13 15.71
C TRP A 323 17.34 12.56 17.05
N ASN A 324 17.66 13.85 17.20
CA ASN A 324 18.31 14.41 18.39
C ASN A 324 19.56 13.61 18.81
N ASP A 325 20.48 13.39 17.85
CA ASP A 325 21.75 12.67 18.02
C ASP A 325 21.66 11.19 18.44
N GLU A 326 20.45 10.63 18.51
CA GLU A 326 20.20 9.24 18.89
C GLU A 326 19.49 8.45 17.79
N ILE A 327 19.67 7.12 17.81
CA ILE A 327 18.93 6.20 16.94
C ILE A 327 17.82 5.55 17.75
N HIS A 328 16.59 5.83 17.35
CA HIS A 328 15.35 5.36 17.95
C HIS A 328 14.77 4.20 17.16
N TYR A 329 14.24 3.21 17.87
CA TYR A 329 13.37 2.21 17.29
C TYR A 329 11.94 2.75 17.29
N LEU A 330 11.24 2.67 16.15
CA LEU A 330 9.90 3.23 16.02
C LEU A 330 8.82 2.15 16.09
N THR A 331 8.94 1.10 15.26
CA THR A 331 7.92 0.06 15.16
C THR A 331 8.45 -1.15 14.41
N THR A 332 7.78 -2.30 14.60
CA THR A 332 7.97 -3.50 13.79
C THR A 332 6.64 -4.00 13.29
N TYR A 333 6.62 -4.57 12.09
CA TYR A 333 5.52 -5.45 11.68
C TYR A 333 6.09 -6.60 10.88
N VAL A 334 5.43 -7.73 10.88
CA VAL A 334 5.85 -8.91 10.12
C VAL A 334 5.10 -8.97 8.81
N ARG A 335 5.80 -9.32 7.75
CA ARG A 335 5.21 -9.63 6.45
C ARG A 335 5.14 -11.13 6.25
N PHE A 336 3.97 -11.60 5.84
CA PHE A 336 3.73 -12.98 5.45
C PHE A 336 3.39 -13.05 3.96
N GLY A 337 3.94 -14.05 3.28
CA GLY A 337 3.57 -14.36 1.90
C GLY A 337 2.17 -14.94 1.77
N VAL A 338 1.64 -14.99 0.55
CA VAL A 338 0.36 -15.63 0.22
C VAL A 338 0.53 -16.56 -0.98
N ASP A 339 -0.47 -17.40 -1.23
CA ASP A 339 -0.59 -18.28 -2.41
C ASP A 339 0.57 -19.27 -2.60
N LYS A 340 1.20 -19.70 -1.50
CA LYS A 340 2.40 -20.56 -1.50
C LYS A 340 3.57 -19.93 -2.26
N SER A 341 3.57 -18.60 -2.42
CA SER A 341 4.65 -17.82 -3.00
C SER A 341 5.92 -17.95 -2.14
N MET A 342 7.09 -17.93 -2.78
CA MET A 342 8.36 -17.85 -2.04
C MET A 342 8.67 -16.43 -1.50
N LYS A 343 7.84 -15.44 -1.83
CA LYS A 343 8.02 -14.03 -1.48
C LYS A 343 6.93 -13.58 -0.51
N ASP A 344 7.30 -12.80 0.49
CA ASP A 344 6.42 -12.21 1.51
C ASP A 344 5.99 -10.77 1.19
N ASN A 345 6.37 -10.25 0.02
CA ASN A 345 6.18 -8.85 -0.29
C ASN A 345 4.71 -8.49 -0.58
N GLY A 346 4.31 -7.29 -0.13
CA GLY A 346 2.96 -6.78 -0.28
C GLY A 346 2.53 -6.52 -1.74
N GLY A 347 3.48 -6.48 -2.68
CA GLY A 347 3.21 -6.29 -4.11
C GLY A 347 2.36 -7.42 -4.72
N ASN A 348 2.53 -8.65 -4.24
CA ASN A 348 1.84 -9.85 -4.72
C ASN A 348 0.82 -10.41 -3.71
N GLY A 349 0.20 -9.53 -2.90
CA GLY A 349 -0.84 -9.94 -1.94
C GLY A 349 -0.35 -10.28 -0.54
N GLY A 350 0.94 -10.07 -0.22
CA GLY A 350 1.47 -10.30 1.12
C GLY A 350 0.75 -9.47 2.20
N ILE A 351 0.53 -10.09 3.35
CA ILE A 351 -0.19 -9.54 4.51
C ILE A 351 0.78 -9.09 5.60
N ALA A 352 0.33 -8.20 6.48
CA ALA A 352 1.17 -7.58 7.51
C ALA A 352 0.52 -7.72 8.89
N VAL A 353 1.27 -8.22 9.87
CA VAL A 353 0.84 -8.34 11.27
C VAL A 353 1.69 -7.39 12.11
N GLY A 354 1.06 -6.52 12.91
CA GLY A 354 1.79 -5.64 13.81
C GLY A 354 2.56 -6.41 14.89
N VAL A 355 3.68 -5.87 15.35
CA VAL A 355 4.48 -6.43 16.44
C VAL A 355 4.62 -5.37 17.52
N LYS A 356 4.25 -5.74 18.75
CA LYS A 356 4.39 -4.91 19.95
C LYS A 356 5.86 -4.88 20.40
N ASP A 357 6.17 -3.98 21.33
CA ASP A 357 7.55 -3.73 21.75
C ASP A 357 8.17 -4.85 22.58
N ASP A 358 7.33 -5.76 23.10
CA ASP A 358 7.72 -7.01 23.77
C ASP A 358 7.91 -8.20 22.80
N GLY A 359 7.66 -8.01 21.51
CA GLY A 359 7.74 -9.05 20.49
C GLY A 359 6.45 -9.84 20.27
N GLU A 360 5.36 -9.53 20.98
CA GLU A 360 4.04 -10.11 20.72
C GLU A 360 3.44 -9.60 19.42
N PHE A 361 2.64 -10.46 18.77
CA PHE A 361 1.95 -10.13 17.53
C PHE A 361 0.56 -9.53 17.80
N GLN A 362 0.12 -8.66 16.90
CA GLN A 362 -1.30 -8.30 16.83
C GLN A 362 -2.13 -9.51 16.36
N PRO A 363 -3.37 -9.68 16.83
CA PRO A 363 -4.17 -10.88 16.54
C PRO A 363 -4.79 -10.88 15.13
N PHE A 364 -4.35 -9.99 14.25
CA PHE A 364 -4.88 -9.84 12.90
C PHE A 364 -3.78 -9.42 11.92
N ALA A 365 -3.96 -9.76 10.66
CA ALA A 365 -3.18 -9.25 9.55
C ALA A 365 -3.96 -8.23 8.72
N MET A 366 -3.24 -7.36 8.03
CA MET A 366 -3.78 -6.38 7.09
C MET A 366 -3.11 -6.56 5.72
N ASP A 367 -3.88 -6.52 4.62
CA ASP A 367 -3.33 -6.52 3.26
C ASP A 367 -3.04 -5.10 2.70
N ARG A 368 -2.64 -5.03 1.43
CA ARG A 368 -2.36 -3.75 0.75
C ARG A 368 -3.60 -2.88 0.48
N ASN A 369 -4.80 -3.45 0.58
CA ASN A 369 -6.08 -2.77 0.41
C ASN A 369 -6.72 -2.44 1.77
N ALA A 370 -5.94 -2.51 2.85
CA ALA A 370 -6.38 -2.30 4.23
C ALA A 370 -7.43 -3.30 4.75
N LYS A 371 -7.65 -4.42 4.04
CA LYS A 371 -8.55 -5.47 4.51
C LYS A 371 -7.91 -6.23 5.65
N ILE A 372 -8.70 -6.52 6.67
CA ILE A 372 -8.29 -7.21 7.90
C ILE A 372 -8.59 -8.71 7.80
N TYR A 373 -7.69 -9.52 8.35
CA TYR A 373 -7.77 -10.97 8.39
C TYR A 373 -7.40 -11.47 9.78
N GLU A 374 -8.27 -12.26 10.41
CA GLU A 374 -7.95 -12.97 11.65
C GLU A 374 -7.18 -14.27 11.39
N THR A 375 -7.30 -14.80 10.17
CA THR A 375 -6.63 -16.01 9.70
C THR A 375 -5.88 -15.75 8.40
N HIS A 376 -4.77 -16.47 8.21
CA HIS A 376 -3.97 -16.38 7.00
C HIS A 376 -4.79 -16.89 5.80
N PRO A 377 -4.95 -16.10 4.72
CA PRO A 377 -5.87 -16.42 3.62
C PRO A 377 -5.50 -17.71 2.87
N THR A 378 -4.22 -18.07 2.84
CA THR A 378 -3.73 -19.28 2.17
C THR A 378 -3.71 -20.55 3.04
N THR A 379 -3.37 -20.44 4.32
CA THR A 379 -3.09 -21.59 5.20
C THR A 379 -4.15 -21.79 6.28
N GLY A 380 -5.01 -20.79 6.52
CA GLY A 380 -5.99 -20.80 7.59
C GLY A 380 -5.41 -20.57 8.99
N PHE A 381 -4.09 -20.33 9.11
CA PHE A 381 -3.41 -20.11 10.38
C PHE A 381 -4.01 -18.90 11.11
N LYS A 382 -4.37 -19.04 12.40
CA LYS A 382 -4.96 -17.95 13.18
C LYS A 382 -3.86 -17.07 13.78
N PHE A 383 -3.86 -15.77 13.49
CA PHE A 383 -2.77 -14.89 13.96
C PHE A 383 -2.71 -14.73 15.48
N VAL A 384 -3.81 -14.99 16.18
CA VAL A 384 -3.84 -15.04 17.66
C VAL A 384 -3.01 -16.21 18.24
N GLU A 385 -2.68 -17.21 17.43
CA GLU A 385 -1.86 -18.38 17.82
C GLU A 385 -0.36 -18.16 17.54
N LEU A 386 0.07 -16.96 17.13
CA LEU A 386 1.49 -16.64 16.97
C LEU A 386 2.16 -16.48 18.33
N ASP A 387 3.18 -17.30 18.60
CA ASP A 387 4.07 -17.11 19.73
C ASP A 387 4.89 -15.80 19.57
N PRO A 388 5.32 -15.14 20.67
CA PRO A 388 6.16 -13.93 20.60
C PRO A 388 7.55 -14.22 20.02
N ILE A 389 8.14 -13.21 19.35
CA ILE A 389 9.50 -13.33 18.80
C ILE A 389 10.50 -13.52 19.95
N PRO A 390 11.29 -14.62 19.98
CA PRO A 390 12.28 -14.84 21.02
C PRO A 390 13.32 -13.73 21.07
N GLU A 391 13.63 -13.26 22.29
CA GLU A 391 14.66 -12.23 22.54
C GLU A 391 14.54 -10.99 21.62
N PHE A 392 13.32 -10.50 21.41
CA PHE A 392 13.04 -9.40 20.48
C PHE A 392 13.89 -8.13 20.70
N SER A 393 14.33 -7.86 21.93
CA SER A 393 15.25 -6.75 22.23
C SER A 393 16.61 -6.88 21.52
N LYS A 394 17.07 -8.10 21.20
CA LYS A 394 18.25 -8.34 20.35
C LYS A 394 18.04 -7.81 18.94
N PHE A 395 16.85 -8.02 18.37
CA PHE A 395 16.49 -7.51 17.03
C PHE A 395 16.49 -5.98 16.99
N ILE A 396 15.95 -5.34 18.03
CA ILE A 396 15.97 -3.87 18.17
C ILE A 396 17.41 -3.36 18.23
N SER A 397 18.24 -3.97 19.10
CA SER A 397 19.65 -3.60 19.25
C SER A 397 20.43 -3.80 17.95
N PHE A 398 20.12 -4.88 17.23
CA PHE A 398 20.71 -5.22 15.95
C PHE A 398 20.43 -4.15 14.88
N VAL A 399 19.17 -3.77 14.64
CA VAL A 399 18.85 -2.75 13.62
C VAL A 399 19.37 -1.36 13.99
N LYS A 400 19.43 -1.02 15.28
CA LYS A 400 20.11 0.20 15.75
C LYS A 400 21.60 0.18 15.41
N LYS A 401 22.29 -0.95 15.59
CA LYS A 401 23.71 -1.12 15.22
C LYS A 401 23.91 -1.00 13.70
N LEU A 402 22.99 -1.55 12.89
CA LEU A 402 23.03 -1.39 11.43
C LEU A 402 22.87 0.08 11.02
N HIS A 403 21.91 0.79 11.62
CA HIS A 403 21.63 2.18 11.28
C HIS A 403 22.80 3.14 11.60
N LYS A 404 23.70 2.79 12.54
CA LYS A 404 24.95 3.55 12.74
C LYS A 404 25.85 3.60 11.50
N ARG A 405 25.72 2.63 10.58
CA ARG A 405 26.52 2.54 9.35
C ARG A 405 25.89 3.30 8.17
N ILE A 406 24.63 3.69 8.28
CA ILE A 406 23.91 4.39 7.22
C ILE A 406 23.88 5.88 7.55
N LEU A 407 24.89 6.61 7.08
CA LEU A 407 25.13 7.98 7.53
C LEU A 407 24.15 8.99 6.92
N HIS A 408 23.75 8.82 5.66
CA HIS A 408 22.98 9.81 4.89
C HIS A 408 21.46 9.67 5.02
N HIS A 409 20.97 8.70 5.80
CA HIS A 409 19.54 8.44 5.96
C HIS A 409 19.17 8.37 7.44
N ASN A 410 18.26 9.26 7.86
CA ASN A 410 17.75 9.27 9.23
C ASN A 410 16.54 8.36 9.40
N PHE A 411 15.80 8.01 8.35
CA PHE A 411 14.69 7.05 8.42
C PHE A 411 15.00 5.80 7.63
N VAL A 412 15.00 4.63 8.27
CA VAL A 412 15.28 3.35 7.61
C VAL A 412 14.30 2.26 8.04
N SER A 413 13.79 1.53 7.04
CA SER A 413 12.95 0.35 7.19
C SER A 413 13.72 -0.92 6.84
N TRP A 414 14.10 -1.67 7.86
CA TRP A 414 14.93 -2.86 7.80
C TRP A 414 14.11 -4.12 7.62
N ASP A 415 14.47 -4.95 6.65
CA ASP A 415 13.90 -6.29 6.48
C ASP A 415 14.82 -7.30 7.11
N ILE A 416 14.34 -7.91 8.20
CA ILE A 416 15.08 -8.85 9.02
C ILE A 416 14.34 -10.18 9.02
N ALA A 417 15.01 -11.28 8.71
CA ALA A 417 14.51 -12.62 9.00
C ALA A 417 14.88 -13.02 10.43
N VAL A 418 14.02 -13.85 11.04
CA VAL A 418 14.37 -14.60 12.24
C VAL A 418 15.04 -15.89 11.74
N GLY A 419 16.34 -16.02 11.95
CA GLY A 419 17.12 -17.19 11.54
C GLY A 419 16.67 -18.46 12.27
N GLU A 420 17.01 -19.64 11.73
CA GLU A 420 16.65 -20.94 12.30
C GLU A 420 17.05 -21.10 13.79
N ASN A 421 18.12 -20.43 14.22
CA ASN A 421 18.61 -20.38 15.60
C ASN A 421 17.98 -19.26 16.47
N GLY A 422 17.03 -18.50 15.93
CA GLY A 422 16.40 -17.35 16.61
C GLY A 422 17.15 -16.02 16.45
N GLU A 423 18.32 -16.00 15.81
CA GLU A 423 19.13 -14.78 15.65
C GLU A 423 18.67 -13.92 14.46
N PRO A 424 18.87 -12.59 14.49
CA PRO A 424 18.48 -11.70 13.41
C PRO A 424 19.37 -11.87 12.17
N VAL A 425 18.74 -11.95 10.99
CA VAL A 425 19.43 -11.99 9.69
C VAL A 425 18.94 -10.83 8.82
N PHE A 426 19.83 -9.88 8.53
CA PHE A 426 19.58 -8.79 7.60
C PHE A 426 19.27 -9.33 6.20
N ILE A 427 18.23 -8.79 5.56
CA ILE A 427 17.86 -9.13 4.17
C ILE A 427 18.01 -7.91 3.27
N GLU A 428 17.45 -6.79 3.69
CA GLU A 428 17.33 -5.59 2.88
C GLU A 428 17.12 -4.37 3.78
N MET A 429 17.52 -3.19 3.30
CA MET A 429 17.18 -1.91 3.90
C MET A 429 16.40 -1.09 2.89
N ASN A 430 15.35 -0.41 3.36
CA ASN A 430 14.45 0.39 2.55
C ASN A 430 14.38 1.80 3.14
N PHE A 431 14.47 2.82 2.28
CA PHE A 431 14.47 4.23 2.71
C PHE A 431 13.12 4.93 2.49
N TRP A 432 12.18 4.19 1.91
CA TRP A 432 10.79 4.56 1.78
C TRP A 432 9.93 3.67 2.66
N GLY A 433 8.60 3.75 2.47
CA GLY A 433 7.70 2.81 3.10
C GLY A 433 6.24 3.09 2.83
N ALA A 434 5.42 2.05 2.96
CA ALA A 434 3.97 2.17 3.10
C ALA A 434 3.61 2.50 4.56
N VAL A 435 4.11 3.64 5.05
CA VAL A 435 3.96 4.14 6.43
C VAL A 435 2.50 4.18 6.92
N TRP A 436 1.52 4.38 6.04
CA TRP A 436 0.10 4.24 6.41
C TRP A 436 -0.19 2.85 7.01
N ARG A 437 0.36 1.79 6.40
CA ARG A 437 0.17 0.40 6.83
C ARG A 437 0.91 0.12 8.12
N TYR A 438 2.06 0.77 8.34
CA TYR A 438 2.87 0.58 9.55
C TYR A 438 2.09 1.03 10.78
N GLN A 439 1.42 2.17 10.63
CA GLN A 439 0.63 2.81 11.68
C GLN A 439 -0.66 2.04 11.98
N LEU A 440 -1.36 1.58 10.94
CA LEU A 440 -2.58 0.79 11.11
C LEU A 440 -2.30 -0.61 11.68
N ALA A 441 -1.31 -1.32 11.13
CA ALA A 441 -0.97 -2.67 11.58
C ALA A 441 -0.56 -2.69 13.06
N ASN A 442 0.13 -1.66 13.53
CA ASN A 442 0.59 -1.55 14.92
C ASN A 442 -0.33 -0.73 15.83
N LYS A 443 -1.37 -0.09 15.28
CA LYS A 443 -2.26 0.83 16.02
C LYS A 443 -1.48 1.88 16.82
N ARG A 444 -0.45 2.47 16.17
CA ARG A 444 0.36 3.58 16.70
C ARG A 444 0.81 4.56 15.61
N PRO A 445 0.98 5.86 15.93
CA PRO A 445 1.66 6.81 15.05
C PRO A 445 3.11 6.41 14.79
N ILE A 446 3.62 6.68 13.58
CA ILE A 446 4.96 6.21 13.18
C ILE A 446 6.09 6.89 13.95
N PHE A 447 5.97 8.19 14.26
CA PHE A 447 7.01 8.96 14.95
C PHE A 447 6.75 9.13 16.45
N GLY A 448 5.62 8.64 16.96
CA GLY A 448 5.29 8.70 18.39
C GLY A 448 5.42 10.11 18.96
N GLU A 449 6.27 10.25 19.98
CA GLU A 449 6.57 11.52 20.65
C GLU A 449 7.31 12.54 19.77
N PHE A 450 8.10 12.09 18.79
CA PHE A 450 8.85 12.98 17.89
C PHE A 450 8.00 13.63 16.80
N THR A 451 6.70 13.31 16.73
CA THR A 451 5.85 13.74 15.61
C THR A 451 5.79 15.27 15.47
N GLU A 452 5.62 16.00 16.58
CA GLU A 452 5.53 17.47 16.56
C GLU A 452 6.84 18.11 16.10
N GLU A 453 7.97 17.71 16.70
CA GLU A 453 9.30 18.21 16.34
C GLU A 453 9.62 17.99 14.85
N ILE A 454 9.35 16.78 14.33
CA ILE A 454 9.58 16.47 12.92
C ILE A 454 8.68 17.32 12.02
N MET A 455 7.39 17.46 12.35
CA MET A 455 6.48 18.29 11.55
C MET A 455 6.93 19.74 11.49
N GLU A 456 7.36 20.32 12.61
CA GLU A 456 7.84 21.69 12.69
C GLU A 456 9.16 21.88 11.94
N ALA A 457 10.08 20.92 12.03
CA ALA A 457 11.34 20.92 11.30
C ALA A 457 11.11 20.86 9.77
N VAL A 458 10.24 19.96 9.31
CA VAL A 458 9.88 19.83 7.89
C VAL A 458 9.15 21.09 7.40
N LYS A 459 8.28 21.69 8.22
CA LYS A 459 7.63 22.98 7.90
C LYS A 459 8.68 24.06 7.64
N LYS A 460 9.65 24.22 8.55
CA LYS A 460 10.73 25.21 8.42
C LYS A 460 11.59 24.96 7.18
N ASP A 461 11.90 23.71 6.87
CA ASP A 461 12.64 23.35 5.65
C ASP A 461 11.91 23.78 4.38
N ARG A 462 10.61 23.47 4.28
CA ARG A 462 9.78 23.90 3.13
C ARG A 462 9.74 25.41 2.97
N GLU A 463 9.54 26.14 4.07
CA GLU A 463 9.51 27.61 4.06
C GLU A 463 10.85 28.20 3.61
N ASN A 464 11.97 27.54 3.93
CA ASN A 464 13.29 27.94 3.48
C ASN A 464 13.48 27.68 1.97
N ARG A 465 13.14 26.50 1.45
CA ARG A 465 13.26 26.20 0.01
C ARG A 465 12.46 27.18 -0.86
N MET A 466 11.22 27.48 -0.46
CA MET A 466 10.39 28.48 -1.15
C MET A 466 11.01 29.88 -1.20
N LYS A 467 11.77 30.29 -0.18
CA LYS A 467 12.46 31.58 -0.17
C LYS A 467 13.68 31.62 -1.09
N HIS A 468 14.32 30.48 -1.33
CA HIS A 468 15.57 30.39 -2.09
C HIS A 468 15.37 29.90 -3.54
N GLY A 469 14.15 29.48 -3.91
CA GLY A 469 13.80 29.11 -5.29
C GLY A 469 14.15 27.68 -5.67
N ASP A 470 14.39 26.80 -4.69
CA ASP A 470 14.68 25.37 -4.87
C ASP A 470 13.43 24.48 -4.81
#